data_AF-A0A972SF76-F1
#
_entry.id   AF-A0A972SF76-F1
#
_cell.length_a   1.000
_cell.length_b   1.000
_cell.length_c   1.000
_cell.angle_alpha   90.00
_cell.angle_beta   90.00
_cell.angle_gamma   90.00
#
_symmetry.space_group_name_H-M   'P 1'
#
loop_
_entity.id
_entity.type
_entity.pdbx_description
1 polymer ?
#
loop_
_entity_poly.entity_id
_entity_poly.type
_entity_poly.pdbx_seq_one_letter_code
_entity_poly.pdbx_strand_id
1 'polypeptide(L)' 'CLVGHMFYVARKLAEQLGIAPDEQLNKGYRLVFNVGKDAGQSVFHLHLHLIGGRPMSWPPG' A
#
# COMPACT_ATOMS: atom_id res chain seq x y z
N CYS A 1 -4.46 -12.35 -13.43
CA CYS A 1 -4.42 -10.90 -13.65
C CYS A 1 -3.23 -10.32 -12.87
N LEU A 2 -2.33 -9.55 -13.52
CA LEU A 2 -1.11 -8.99 -12.90
C LEU A 2 -1.43 -8.13 -11.67
N VAL A 3 -2.31 -7.14 -11.83
CA VAL A 3 -2.71 -6.23 -10.73
C VAL A 3 -3.32 -7.02 -9.58
N GLY A 4 -4.18 -8.01 -9.85
CA GLY A 4 -4.73 -8.89 -8.82
C GLY A 4 -3.64 -9.65 -8.04
N HIS A 5 -2.59 -10.11 -8.72
CA HIS A 5 -1.45 -10.76 -8.07
C HIS A 5 -0.65 -9.77 -7.20
N MET A 6 -0.47 -8.52 -7.65
CA MET A 6 0.19 -7.48 -6.84
C MET A 6 -0.55 -7.20 -5.53
N PHE A 7 -1.90 -7.10 -5.56
CA PHE A 7 -2.71 -6.95 -4.35
C PHE A 7 -2.59 -8.15 -3.42
N TYR A 8 -2.61 -9.36 -3.98
CA TYR A 8 -2.44 -10.59 -3.21
C TYR A 8 -1.10 -10.62 -2.49
N VAL A 9 0.00 -10.32 -3.19
CA VAL A 9 1.35 -10.28 -2.62
C VAL A 9 1.47 -9.15 -1.58
N ALA A 10 0.91 -7.96 -1.85
CA ALA A 10 0.95 -6.85 -0.91
C ALA A 10 0.24 -7.18 0.43
N ARG A 11 -0.92 -7.84 0.38
CA ARG A 11 -1.61 -8.35 1.58
C ARG A 11 -0.73 -9.34 2.35
N LYS A 12 -0.10 -10.30 1.65
CA LYS A 12 0.80 -11.27 2.27
C LYS A 12 1.98 -10.63 2.97
N LEU A 13 2.59 -9.63 2.33
CA LEU A 13 3.68 -8.86 2.94
C LEU A 13 3.18 -8.06 4.16
N ALA A 14 1.98 -7.47 4.09
CA ALA A 14 1.40 -6.74 5.22
C ALA A 14 1.16 -7.64 6.45
N GLU A 15 0.74 -8.89 6.23
CA GLU A 15 0.60 -9.91 7.29
C GLU A 15 1.97 -10.23 7.91
N GLN A 16 2.98 -10.51 7.08
CA GLN A 16 4.34 -10.83 7.52
C GLN A 16 5.01 -9.68 8.29
N LEU A 17 4.75 -8.44 7.89
CA LEU A 17 5.27 -7.23 8.53
C LEU A 17 4.44 -6.81 9.76
N GLY A 18 3.35 -7.52 10.08
CA GLY A 18 2.50 -7.22 11.24
C GLY A 18 1.75 -5.88 11.14
N ILE A 19 1.55 -5.37 9.92
CA ILE A 19 0.83 -4.12 9.61
C ILE A 19 -0.56 -4.35 8.98
N ALA A 20 -0.92 -5.61 8.73
CA ALA A 20 -2.26 -5.99 8.29
C ALA A 20 -3.33 -5.57 9.32
N PRO A 21 -4.57 -5.28 8.88
CA PRO A 21 -5.69 -5.04 9.77
C PRO A 21 -5.86 -6.20 10.76
N ASP A 22 -6.08 -5.85 12.00
CA ASP A 22 -6.35 -6.76 13.11
C ASP A 22 -7.59 -6.21 13.82
N GLU A 23 -8.53 -7.07 14.20
CA GLU A 23 -9.76 -6.62 14.87
C GLU A 23 -9.48 -6.07 16.28
N GLN A 24 -8.34 -6.43 16.88
CA GLN A 24 -7.93 -6.05 18.23
C GLN A 24 -6.91 -4.91 18.25
N LEU A 25 -6.17 -4.71 17.16
CA LEU A 25 -5.16 -3.68 17.03
C LEU A 25 -5.59 -2.72 15.92
N ASN A 26 -5.67 -1.41 16.18
CA ASN A 26 -5.96 -0.35 15.20
C ASN A 26 -4.83 -0.22 14.15
N LYS A 27 -4.58 -1.30 13.42
CA LYS A 27 -3.55 -1.48 12.40
C LYS A 27 -4.19 -1.44 11.03
N GLY A 28 -3.38 -1.05 10.07
CA GLY A 28 -3.77 -1.01 8.68
C GLY A 28 -2.62 -0.54 7.82
N TYR A 29 -2.82 -0.69 6.51
CA TYR A 29 -1.87 -0.27 5.50
C TYR A 29 -2.61 0.38 4.34
N ARG A 30 -1.89 1.19 3.56
CA ARG A 30 -2.39 1.83 2.34
C ARG A 30 -1.62 1.28 1.16
N LEU A 31 -2.38 0.96 0.11
CA LEU A 31 -1.86 0.62 -1.19
C LEU A 31 -2.02 1.84 -2.11
N VAL A 32 -0.97 2.23 -2.82
CA VAL A 32 -1.00 3.40 -3.72
C VAL A 32 -0.34 3.06 -5.06
N PHE A 33 -1.02 3.43 -6.14
CA PHE A 33 -0.42 3.59 -7.46
C PHE A 33 -0.36 5.08 -7.77
N ASN A 34 0.82 5.56 -8.16
CA ASN A 34 0.99 6.91 -8.68
C ASN A 34 1.05 6.84 -10.20
N VAL A 35 0.24 7.66 -10.88
CA VAL A 35 0.22 7.73 -12.35
C VAL A 35 0.49 9.17 -12.77
N GLY A 36 1.61 9.40 -13.43
CA GLY A 36 2.06 10.72 -13.86
C GLY A 36 2.79 11.52 -12.79
N LYS A 37 3.38 12.64 -13.23
CA LYS A 37 4.25 13.49 -12.41
C LYS A 37 3.53 14.12 -11.23
N ASP A 38 2.30 14.60 -11.43
CA ASP A 38 1.53 15.30 -10.39
C ASP A 38 1.06 14.37 -9.26
N ALA A 39 0.95 13.06 -9.56
CA ALA A 39 0.73 12.03 -8.55
C ALA A 39 2.03 11.60 -7.83
N GLY A 40 3.18 12.18 -8.17
CA GLY A 40 4.48 11.83 -7.58
C GLY A 40 5.14 10.57 -8.15
N GLN A 41 4.79 10.15 -9.38
CA GLN A 41 5.47 9.03 -10.03
C GLN A 41 6.89 9.42 -10.47
N SER A 42 7.92 8.86 -9.83
CA SER A 42 9.33 9.10 -10.16
C SER A 42 9.89 8.11 -11.18
N VAL A 43 9.42 6.85 -11.14
CA VAL A 43 9.82 5.78 -12.06
C VAL A 43 8.62 5.34 -12.90
N PHE A 44 8.77 5.42 -14.23
CA PHE A 44 7.70 5.13 -15.21
C PHE A 44 7.59 3.63 -15.49
N HIS A 45 7.39 2.86 -14.42
CA HIS A 45 7.05 1.44 -14.44
C HIS A 45 5.90 1.21 -13.44
N LEU A 46 5.02 0.25 -13.68
CA LEU A 46 3.92 -0.06 -12.75
C LEU A 46 4.48 -0.56 -11.42
N HIS A 47 4.23 0.16 -10.33
CA HIS A 47 4.63 -0.27 -8.99
C HIS A 47 3.54 0.07 -7.96
N LEU A 48 3.34 -0.84 -7.01
CA LEU A 48 2.36 -0.71 -5.94
C LEU A 48 3.10 -0.40 -4.63
N HIS A 49 2.88 0.79 -4.07
CA HIS A 49 3.40 1.12 -2.75
C HIS A 49 2.58 0.38 -1.69
N LEU A 50 3.26 -0.23 -0.69
CA LEU A 50 2.67 -0.76 0.53
C LEU A 50 3.20 0.05 1.71
N ILE A 51 2.34 0.82 2.36
CA ILE A 51 2.71 1.74 3.45
C ILE A 51 1.93 1.39 4.70
N GLY A 52 2.60 1.18 5.83
CA GLY A 52 1.97 0.88 7.12
C GLY A 52 2.93 1.08 8.28
N GLY A 53 2.54 0.61 9.47
CA GLY A 53 3.36 0.72 10.69
C GLY A 53 3.23 2.07 11.42
N ARG A 54 2.38 2.98 10.93
CA ARG A 54 2.04 4.24 11.58
C ARG A 54 0.63 4.71 11.17
N PRO A 55 -0.03 5.58 11.96
CA PRO A 55 -1.23 6.27 11.51
C PRO A 55 -0.98 7.05 10.22
N MET A 56 -1.95 7.01 9.31
CA MET A 56 -1.93 7.75 8.05
C MET A 56 -2.97 8.84 8.07
N SER A 57 -2.57 10.05 7.67
CA SER A 57 -3.49 11.17 7.50
C SER A 57 -4.36 11.01 6.27
N TRP A 58 -5.41 11.83 6.24
CA TRP A 58 -6.28 12.08 5.09
C TRP A 58 -6.34 13.61 4.86
N PRO A 59 -6.17 14.12 3.63
CA PRO A 59 -6.00 13.39 2.36
C PRO A 59 -4.66 12.62 2.26
N PRO A 60 -4.54 11.65 1.34
CA PRO A 60 -3.41 10.73 1.23
C PRO A 60 -2.26 11.33 0.40
N GLY A 61 -1.87 12.56 0.73
CA GLY A 61 -1.11 13.46 -0.14
C GLY A 61 -1.84 14.80 -0.24
#